data_AF-A0A087ULV4-F1
#
_entry.id   AF-A0A087ULV4-F1
#
_cell.length_a   1.000
_cell.length_b   1.000
_cell.length_c   1.000
_cell.angle_alpha   90.00
_cell.angle_beta   90.00
_cell.angle_gamma   90.00
#
_symmetry.space_group_name_H-M   'P 1'
#
loop_
_entity.id
_entity.type
_entity.pdbx_description
1 polymer ?
#
loop_
_entity_poly.entity_id
_entity_poly.type
_entity_poly.pdbx_seq_one_letter_code
_entity_poly.pdbx_strand_id
1 'polypeptide(L)'
;MILYIILITVGAGLSTAQENPLKCSGLEFVTCAFLVDQDKVGGTGLVENEEVLDRKCEKAKPILKCLKDFAENCPTTSLNHIMQFFKDQYATISKICDKNDDLRKRYLANAKCLNKHRGRTESKCGGLLEFDEAETLNKEHCVSQEKTFKCTYAESETNCGEQALSLLKEVLSPVTKLLKTICSDFQFLYLNMLPQFQSMFFVLY
;
A
#
# COMPACT_ATOMS: atom_id res chain seq x y z
N MET A 1 8.86 43.04 5.59
CA MET A 1 10.26 43.50 5.78
C MET A 1 10.65 43.05 7.18
N ILE A 2 11.45 42.01 7.38
CA ILE A 2 12.90 42.01 7.14
C ILE A 2 13.35 40.63 6.64
N LEU A 3 14.13 40.68 5.56
CA LEU A 3 14.93 39.64 4.94
C LEU A 3 16.33 39.63 5.58
N TYR A 4 16.92 38.42 5.70
CA TYR A 4 18.35 38.07 5.50
C TYR A 4 19.42 38.32 6.57
N ILE A 5 20.50 37.53 6.43
CA ILE A 5 21.80 37.46 7.15
C ILE A 5 21.76 36.28 8.16
N ILE A 6 22.39 35.11 7.98
CA ILE A 6 23.77 34.81 7.56
C ILE A 6 23.85 33.46 6.83
N LEU A 7 24.57 33.46 5.70
CA LEU A 7 25.13 32.31 5.01
C LEU A 7 26.67 32.52 5.03
N ILE A 8 27.41 31.41 5.09
CA ILE A 8 28.85 31.24 4.82
C ILE A 8 29.78 31.27 6.04
N THR A 9 30.13 30.06 6.51
CA THR A 9 31.54 29.67 6.66
C THR A 9 31.74 28.31 6.01
N VAL A 10 32.32 28.32 4.81
CA VAL A 10 32.92 27.16 4.14
C VAL A 10 34.38 27.10 4.59
N GLY A 11 34.77 25.98 5.21
CA GLY A 11 36.15 25.65 5.57
C GLY A 11 36.39 24.18 5.27
N ALA A 12 37.34 23.92 4.38
CA ALA A 12 37.57 22.67 3.67
C ALA A 12 37.73 21.41 4.54
N GLY A 13 36.94 20.39 4.20
CA GLY A 13 37.26 18.99 4.37
C GLY A 13 36.98 18.28 3.05
N LEU A 14 38.02 18.07 2.24
CA LEU A 14 37.96 17.23 1.04
C LEU A 14 37.76 15.77 1.48
N SER A 15 36.51 15.35 1.55
CA SER A 15 36.12 13.94 1.42
C SER A 15 35.31 13.81 0.14
N THR A 16 35.99 13.37 -0.91
CA THR A 16 35.37 12.82 -2.11
C THR A 16 34.58 11.57 -1.73
N ALA A 17 33.33 11.48 -2.24
CA ALA A 17 32.31 10.43 -2.04
C ALA A 17 31.39 10.61 -0.81
N GLN A 18 30.20 11.17 -1.01
CA GLN A 18 28.96 10.40 -1.15
C GLN A 18 27.77 11.37 -1.33
N GLU A 19 27.00 11.16 -2.38
CA GLU A 19 25.82 11.94 -2.73
C GLU A 19 24.75 11.88 -1.61
N ASN A 20 24.32 13.05 -1.11
CA ASN A 20 23.08 13.32 -0.38
C ASN A 20 22.57 12.31 0.68
N PRO A 21 23.10 12.32 1.91
CA PRO A 21 22.56 11.53 3.03
C PRO A 21 21.19 12.00 3.58
N LEU A 22 20.61 13.09 3.08
CA LEU A 22 19.32 13.61 3.59
C LEU A 22 18.07 12.90 3.01
N LYS A 23 18.17 12.36 1.79
CA LYS A 23 17.03 11.80 1.04
C LYS A 23 16.48 10.48 1.60
N CYS A 24 17.26 9.79 2.42
CA CYS A 24 16.85 8.50 3.00
C CYS A 24 16.57 8.58 4.50
N SER A 25 16.27 9.78 4.98
CA SER A 25 15.73 9.95 6.32
C SER A 25 14.31 9.37 6.39
N GLY A 26 13.96 8.73 7.51
CA GLY A 26 12.59 8.26 7.75
C GLY A 26 11.54 9.38 7.70
N LEU A 27 11.96 10.64 7.75
CA LEU A 27 11.08 11.81 7.64
C LEU A 27 10.41 11.92 6.25
N GLU A 28 11.12 11.66 5.15
CA GLU A 28 10.50 11.70 3.81
C GLU A 28 9.45 10.59 3.66
N PHE A 29 9.79 9.39 4.14
CA PHE A 29 8.88 8.26 4.19
C PHE A 29 7.62 8.56 5.01
N VAL A 30 7.80 9.06 6.22
CA VAL A 30 6.73 9.46 7.14
C VAL A 30 5.90 10.60 6.54
N THR A 31 6.51 11.53 5.81
CA THR A 31 5.78 12.61 5.12
C THR A 31 4.88 12.05 4.01
N CYS A 32 5.39 11.12 3.19
CA CYS A 32 4.56 10.44 2.20
C CYS A 32 3.42 9.65 2.88
N ALA A 33 3.71 8.97 4.00
CA ALA A 33 2.76 8.17 4.76
C ALA A 33 1.67 9.01 5.45
N PHE A 34 2.00 10.19 5.97
CA PHE A 34 1.02 11.07 6.61
C PHE A 34 -0.07 11.56 5.64
N LEU A 35 0.24 11.63 4.35
CA LEU A 35 -0.76 11.96 3.32
C LEU A 35 -1.82 10.86 3.16
N VAL A 36 -1.49 9.60 3.52
CA VAL A 36 -2.43 8.47 3.48
C VAL A 36 -3.54 8.63 4.52
N ASP A 37 -3.19 9.02 5.75
CA ASP A 37 -4.13 9.08 6.88
C ASP A 37 -5.18 10.20 6.72
N GLN A 38 -4.85 11.25 5.96
CA GLN A 38 -5.78 12.34 5.63
C GLN A 38 -6.84 11.94 4.58
N ASP A 39 -6.62 10.87 3.82
CA ASP A 39 -7.52 10.45 2.72
C ASP A 39 -8.41 9.26 3.10
N LYS A 40 -8.74 9.11 4.40
CA LYS A 40 -9.87 8.29 4.90
C LYS A 40 -11.21 8.85 4.41
N VAL A 41 -11.37 9.00 3.11
CA VAL A 41 -12.59 9.47 2.44
C VAL A 41 -13.54 8.29 2.38
N GLY A 42 -14.53 8.36 3.26
CA GLY A 42 -15.52 7.34 3.56
C GLY A 42 -16.08 6.59 2.36
N GLY A 43 -16.21 5.28 2.55
CA GLY A 43 -16.75 4.32 1.62
C GLY A 43 -15.94 3.04 1.69
N THR A 44 -16.35 2.11 2.56
CA THR A 44 -15.81 0.75 2.62
C THR A 44 -16.22 0.04 1.33
N GLY A 45 -15.34 -0.03 0.33
CA GLY A 45 -15.64 -0.75 -0.91
C GLY A 45 -14.81 -0.32 -2.10
N LEU A 46 -14.95 -1.10 -3.17
CA LEU A 46 -14.46 -0.72 -4.48
C LEU A 46 -15.33 0.43 -5.03
N VAL A 47 -14.73 1.32 -5.82
CA VAL A 47 -15.46 2.42 -6.44
C VAL A 47 -16.24 1.92 -7.65
N GLU A 48 -17.56 2.12 -7.67
CA GLU A 48 -18.43 1.67 -8.77
C GLU A 48 -18.58 2.69 -9.91
N ASN A 49 -18.15 3.94 -9.67
CA ASN A 49 -18.38 5.06 -10.58
C ASN A 49 -17.05 5.66 -11.07
N GLU A 50 -16.95 5.90 -12.39
CA GLU A 50 -15.73 6.43 -13.01
C GLU A 50 -15.28 7.79 -12.47
N GLU A 51 -16.21 8.71 -12.25
CA GLU A 51 -15.92 10.06 -11.75
C GLU A 51 -15.39 10.02 -10.32
N VAL A 52 -15.98 9.16 -9.47
CA VAL A 52 -15.48 8.92 -8.12
C VAL A 52 -14.09 8.27 -8.16
N LEU A 53 -13.87 7.33 -9.09
CA LEU A 53 -12.60 6.63 -9.23
C LEU A 53 -11.51 7.60 -9.70
N ASP A 54 -11.81 8.47 -10.66
CA ASP A 54 -10.89 9.50 -11.16
C ASP A 54 -10.47 10.44 -10.02
N ARG A 55 -11.41 10.91 -9.19
CA ARG A 55 -11.08 11.73 -8.01
C ARG A 55 -10.21 10.98 -7.00
N LYS A 56 -10.48 9.71 -6.73
CA LYS A 56 -9.62 8.91 -5.84
C LYS A 56 -8.22 8.73 -6.44
N CYS A 57 -8.13 8.54 -7.76
CA CYS A 57 -6.87 8.42 -8.47
C CYS A 57 -6.02 9.69 -8.44
N GLU A 58 -6.63 10.86 -8.59
CA GLU A 58 -5.95 12.16 -8.49
C GLU A 58 -5.28 12.36 -7.13
N LYS A 59 -5.89 11.84 -6.05
CA LYS A 59 -5.35 11.91 -4.69
C LYS A 59 -4.34 10.81 -4.38
N ALA A 60 -4.66 9.56 -4.73
CA ALA A 60 -3.83 8.41 -4.37
C ALA A 60 -2.53 8.33 -5.17
N LYS A 61 -2.54 8.69 -6.47
CA LYS A 61 -1.35 8.56 -7.33
C LYS A 61 -0.15 9.39 -6.83
N PRO A 62 -0.28 10.68 -6.46
CA PRO A 62 0.83 11.45 -5.90
C PRO A 62 1.42 10.81 -4.63
N ILE A 63 0.58 10.30 -3.73
CA ILE A 63 1.01 9.67 -2.48
C ILE A 63 1.79 8.39 -2.75
N LEU A 64 1.24 7.49 -3.58
CA LEU A 64 1.91 6.25 -3.95
C LEU A 64 3.17 6.50 -4.78
N LYS A 65 3.20 7.57 -5.59
CA LYS A 65 4.40 7.98 -6.30
C LYS A 65 5.50 8.42 -5.32
N CYS A 66 5.16 9.18 -4.29
CA CYS A 66 6.08 9.59 -3.23
C CYS A 66 6.72 8.35 -2.56
N LEU A 67 5.90 7.38 -2.18
CA LEU A 67 6.36 6.12 -1.56
C LEU A 67 7.22 5.27 -2.51
N LYS A 68 6.83 5.18 -3.78
CA LYS A 68 7.63 4.50 -4.83
C LYS A 68 8.98 5.18 -5.00
N ASP A 69 9.01 6.50 -5.17
CA ASP A 69 10.24 7.25 -5.44
C ASP A 69 11.19 7.14 -4.23
N PHE A 70 10.66 7.19 -3.00
CA PHE A 70 11.44 6.88 -1.81
C PHE A 70 12.03 5.45 -1.86
N ALA A 71 11.20 4.45 -2.20
CA ALA A 71 11.62 3.06 -2.35
C ALA A 71 12.63 2.81 -3.49
N GLU A 72 12.73 3.70 -4.47
CA GLU A 72 13.75 3.64 -5.54
C GLU A 72 15.05 4.32 -5.13
N ASN A 73 14.96 5.46 -4.45
CA ASN A 73 16.11 6.27 -4.11
C ASN A 73 16.81 5.83 -2.82
N CYS A 74 16.13 5.06 -1.97
CA CYS A 74 16.62 4.67 -0.65
C CYS A 74 16.65 3.16 -0.44
N PRO A 75 17.46 2.39 -1.19
CA PRO A 75 17.50 0.94 -1.05
C PRO A 75 18.14 0.55 0.29
N THR A 76 17.35 0.52 1.35
CA THR A 76 17.75 -0.03 2.66
C THR A 76 17.42 -1.52 2.70
N THR A 77 18.42 -2.37 2.92
CA THR A 77 18.25 -3.83 3.00
C THR A 77 17.21 -4.25 4.04
N SER A 78 17.07 -3.49 5.13
CA SER A 78 16.10 -3.72 6.19
C SER A 78 14.63 -3.54 5.77
N LEU A 79 14.35 -2.80 4.69
CA LEU A 79 12.99 -2.46 4.24
C LEU A 79 12.69 -2.89 2.80
N ASN A 80 13.56 -3.69 2.19
CA ASN A 80 13.45 -4.08 0.78
C ASN A 80 12.08 -4.65 0.40
N HIS A 81 11.45 -5.45 1.28
CA HIS A 81 10.14 -6.04 1.01
C HIS A 81 9.00 -5.01 1.01
N ILE A 82 9.08 -4.04 1.92
CA ILE A 82 8.14 -2.92 1.98
C ILE A 82 8.35 -1.97 0.79
N MET A 83 9.60 -1.74 0.41
CA MET A 83 9.93 -0.95 -0.78
C MET A 83 9.41 -1.60 -2.05
N GLN A 84 9.55 -2.92 -2.19
CA GLN A 84 8.96 -3.65 -3.31
C GLN A 84 7.43 -3.59 -3.27
N PHE A 85 6.82 -3.68 -2.09
CA PHE A 85 5.38 -3.52 -1.93
C PHE A 85 4.88 -2.18 -2.47
N PHE A 86 5.53 -1.06 -2.15
CA PHE A 86 5.12 0.25 -2.68
C PHE A 86 5.29 0.36 -4.19
N LYS A 87 6.34 -0.23 -4.77
CA LYS A 87 6.53 -0.30 -6.23
C LYS A 87 5.40 -1.09 -6.89
N ASP A 88 5.10 -2.27 -6.37
CA ASP A 88 4.02 -3.14 -6.87
C ASP A 88 2.64 -2.45 -6.71
N GLN A 89 2.39 -1.82 -5.57
CA GLN A 89 1.14 -1.10 -5.30
C GLN A 89 0.97 0.08 -6.25
N TYR A 90 2.00 0.92 -6.43
CA TYR A 90 1.94 2.03 -7.39
C TYR A 90 1.67 1.54 -8.82
N ALA A 91 2.28 0.42 -9.24
CA ALA A 91 2.06 -0.16 -10.55
C ALA A 91 0.59 -0.61 -10.73
N THR A 92 0.02 -1.33 -9.76
CA THR A 92 -1.39 -1.76 -9.79
C THR A 92 -2.34 -0.57 -9.83
N ILE A 93 -2.12 0.45 -8.99
CA ILE A 93 -3.00 1.62 -8.96
C ILE A 93 -2.87 2.46 -10.21
N SER A 94 -1.67 2.59 -10.76
CA SER A 94 -1.47 3.30 -12.02
C SER A 94 -2.30 2.70 -13.15
N LYS A 95 -2.41 1.37 -13.22
CA LYS A 95 -3.28 0.67 -14.18
C LYS A 95 -4.76 0.90 -13.91
N ILE A 96 -5.24 0.77 -12.67
CA ILE A 96 -6.64 1.07 -12.31
C ILE A 96 -7.01 2.52 -12.66
N CYS A 97 -6.05 3.44 -12.52
CA CYS A 97 -6.25 4.85 -12.81
C CYS A 97 -6.07 5.25 -14.28
N ASP A 98 -5.63 4.33 -15.14
CA ASP A 98 -5.53 4.58 -16.59
C ASP A 98 -6.85 4.20 -17.28
N LYS A 99 -7.48 5.18 -17.94
CA LYS A 99 -8.76 5.00 -18.67
C LYS A 99 -8.68 3.98 -19.79
N ASN A 100 -7.48 3.75 -20.33
CA ASN A 100 -7.27 2.84 -21.45
C ASN A 100 -6.86 1.43 -21.01
N ASP A 101 -6.48 1.24 -19.75
CA ASP A 101 -5.99 -0.03 -19.24
C ASP A 101 -7.14 -1.03 -19.00
N ASP A 102 -6.86 -2.30 -19.29
CA ASP A 102 -7.82 -3.40 -19.14
C ASP A 102 -8.19 -3.65 -17.67
N LEU A 103 -7.25 -3.45 -16.74
CA LEU A 103 -7.49 -3.62 -15.31
C LEU A 103 -8.55 -2.64 -14.81
N ARG A 104 -8.57 -1.40 -15.29
CA ARG A 104 -9.62 -0.43 -14.94
C ARG A 104 -11.00 -0.88 -15.41
N LYS A 105 -11.09 -1.38 -16.65
CA LYS A 105 -12.36 -1.89 -17.22
C LYS A 105 -12.88 -3.05 -16.39
N ARG A 106 -12.02 -4.03 -16.08
CA ARG A 106 -12.37 -5.17 -15.20
C ARG A 106 -12.75 -4.71 -13.79
N TYR A 107 -12.04 -3.73 -13.23
CA TYR A 107 -12.32 -3.15 -11.92
C TYR A 107 -13.75 -2.62 -11.85
N LEU A 108 -14.11 -1.70 -12.75
CA LEU A 108 -15.43 -1.07 -12.76
C LEU A 108 -16.55 -2.07 -13.08
N ALA A 109 -16.29 -3.04 -13.98
CA ALA A 109 -17.25 -4.07 -14.33
C ALA A 109 -17.63 -5.00 -13.16
N ASN A 110 -16.68 -5.25 -12.24
CA ASN A 110 -16.88 -6.19 -11.12
C ASN A 110 -17.13 -5.50 -9.78
N ALA A 111 -16.81 -4.21 -9.64
CA ALA A 111 -16.92 -3.46 -8.39
C ALA A 111 -18.30 -3.62 -7.72
N LYS A 112 -19.38 -3.50 -8.50
CA LYS A 112 -20.75 -3.62 -7.99
C LYS A 112 -21.07 -4.99 -7.39
N CYS A 113 -20.65 -6.07 -8.05
CA CYS A 113 -20.88 -7.41 -7.50
C CYS A 113 -20.07 -7.64 -6.22
N LEU A 114 -18.79 -7.27 -6.26
CA LEU A 114 -17.88 -7.43 -5.14
C LEU A 114 -18.37 -6.65 -3.91
N ASN A 115 -18.82 -5.40 -4.09
CA ASN A 115 -19.40 -4.61 -3.01
C ASN A 115 -20.70 -5.20 -2.47
N LYS A 116 -21.60 -5.67 -3.34
CA LYS A 116 -22.86 -6.32 -2.93
C LYS A 116 -22.64 -7.51 -2.00
N HIS A 117 -21.57 -8.27 -2.23
CA HIS A 117 -21.26 -9.47 -1.45
C HIS A 117 -20.24 -9.25 -0.33
N ARG A 118 -19.57 -8.08 -0.27
CA ARG A 118 -18.53 -7.73 0.70
C ARG A 118 -18.90 -8.08 2.13
N GLY A 119 -20.00 -7.53 2.66
CA GLY A 119 -20.37 -7.75 4.07
C GLY A 119 -20.65 -9.22 4.41
N ARG A 120 -21.21 -9.99 3.46
CA ARG A 120 -21.39 -11.44 3.63
C ARG A 120 -20.06 -12.17 3.62
N THR A 121 -19.16 -11.80 2.71
CA THR A 121 -17.82 -12.39 2.62
C THR A 121 -17.01 -12.08 3.88
N GLU A 122 -17.00 -10.84 4.37
CA GLU A 122 -16.32 -10.44 5.61
C GLU A 122 -16.89 -11.18 6.82
N SER A 123 -18.22 -11.27 6.94
CA SER A 123 -18.84 -12.04 8.03
C SER A 123 -18.49 -13.52 8.02
N LYS A 124 -18.22 -14.11 6.85
CA LYS A 124 -17.90 -15.55 6.70
C LYS A 124 -16.39 -15.82 6.81
N CYS A 125 -15.57 -14.95 6.24
CA CYS A 125 -14.14 -15.18 6.04
C CYS A 125 -13.25 -14.37 7.01
N GLY A 126 -13.82 -13.38 7.70
CA GLY A 126 -13.09 -12.31 8.39
C GLY A 126 -12.84 -11.12 7.46
N GLY A 127 -12.54 -9.96 8.06
CA GLY A 127 -12.13 -8.76 7.33
C GLY A 127 -10.78 -8.96 6.65
N LEU A 128 -10.64 -8.48 5.41
CA LEU A 128 -9.34 -8.40 4.78
C LEU A 128 -8.54 -7.27 5.42
N LEU A 129 -7.32 -7.57 5.86
CA LEU A 129 -6.32 -6.56 6.23
C LEU A 129 -6.75 -5.65 7.39
N GLU A 130 -7.48 -6.21 8.35
CA GLU A 130 -7.61 -5.64 9.68
C GLU A 130 -6.25 -5.77 10.39
N PHE A 131 -5.36 -4.81 10.11
CA PHE A 131 -4.13 -4.61 10.86
C PHE A 131 -4.44 -3.69 12.03
N ASP A 132 -5.22 -4.18 12.99
CA ASP A 132 -5.60 -3.38 14.15
C ASP A 132 -4.34 -2.99 14.95
N GLU A 133 -3.34 -3.87 15.01
CA GLU A 133 -2.06 -3.60 15.65
C GLU A 133 -0.94 -4.37 14.95
N ALA A 134 0.10 -3.69 14.47
CA ALA A 134 1.25 -4.35 13.85
C ALA A 134 1.94 -5.37 14.79
N GLU A 135 1.78 -5.18 16.11
CA GLU A 135 2.30 -6.03 17.18
C GLU A 135 1.63 -7.42 17.24
N THR A 136 0.42 -7.54 16.70
CA THR A 136 -0.31 -8.82 16.64
C THR A 136 0.21 -9.75 15.56
N LEU A 137 1.03 -9.24 14.63
CA LEU A 137 1.56 -10.04 13.53
C LEU A 137 2.46 -11.13 14.09
N ASN A 138 1.94 -12.35 14.12
CA ASN A 138 2.60 -13.57 14.55
C ASN A 138 2.25 -14.72 13.60
N LYS A 139 2.84 -15.90 13.80
CA LYS A 139 2.63 -17.05 12.91
C LYS A 139 1.15 -17.42 12.78
N GLU A 140 0.37 -17.31 13.86
CA GLU A 140 -1.06 -17.62 13.86
C GLU A 140 -1.86 -16.60 13.06
N HIS A 141 -1.56 -15.30 13.22
CA HIS A 141 -2.15 -14.24 12.41
C HIS A 141 -1.83 -14.41 10.92
N CYS A 142 -0.61 -14.80 10.58
CA CYS A 142 -0.24 -15.09 9.19
C CYS A 142 -1.05 -16.23 8.59
N VAL A 143 -1.21 -17.33 9.33
CA VAL A 143 -2.05 -18.46 8.92
C VAL A 143 -3.51 -18.04 8.81
N SER A 144 -3.99 -17.19 9.73
CA SER A 144 -5.35 -16.64 9.72
C SER A 144 -5.59 -15.79 8.47
N GLN A 145 -4.71 -14.81 8.20
CA GLN A 145 -4.79 -13.95 7.02
C GLN A 145 -4.74 -14.77 5.73
N GLU A 146 -3.86 -15.76 5.62
CA GLU A 146 -3.82 -16.64 4.44
C GLU A 146 -5.16 -17.38 4.23
N LYS A 147 -5.78 -17.87 5.31
CA LYS A 147 -7.12 -18.49 5.26
C LYS A 147 -8.19 -17.48 4.84
N THR A 148 -8.16 -16.26 5.38
CA THR A 148 -9.09 -15.18 5.02
C THR A 148 -9.00 -14.83 3.53
N PHE A 149 -7.79 -14.70 2.97
CA PHE A 149 -7.59 -14.48 1.53
C PHE A 149 -8.15 -15.62 0.69
N LYS A 150 -7.84 -16.88 1.03
CA LYS A 150 -8.36 -18.06 0.31
C LYS A 150 -9.89 -18.13 0.35
N CYS A 151 -10.48 -17.89 1.52
CA CYS A 151 -11.92 -17.86 1.68
C CYS A 151 -12.55 -16.72 0.86
N THR A 152 -11.98 -15.51 0.92
CA THR A 152 -12.46 -14.35 0.17
C THR A 152 -12.41 -14.59 -1.33
N TYR A 153 -11.35 -15.21 -1.83
CA TYR A 153 -11.23 -15.60 -3.24
C TYR A 153 -12.31 -16.62 -3.64
N ALA A 154 -12.51 -17.67 -2.84
CA ALA A 154 -13.53 -18.68 -3.11
C ALA A 154 -14.96 -18.08 -3.08
N GLU A 155 -15.26 -17.20 -2.12
CA GLU A 155 -16.55 -16.52 -2.06
C GLU A 155 -16.74 -15.56 -3.24
N SER A 156 -15.70 -14.84 -3.64
CA SER A 156 -15.79 -13.91 -4.76
C SER A 156 -15.98 -14.64 -6.09
N GLU A 157 -15.30 -15.76 -6.28
CA GLU A 157 -15.52 -16.64 -7.43
C GLU A 157 -16.94 -17.21 -7.44
N THR A 158 -17.41 -17.72 -6.29
CA THR A 158 -18.74 -18.32 -6.17
C THR A 158 -19.86 -17.32 -6.43
N ASN A 159 -19.73 -16.08 -5.92
CA ASN A 159 -20.80 -15.09 -5.98
C ASN A 159 -20.69 -14.14 -7.17
N CYS A 160 -19.48 -13.89 -7.70
CA CYS A 160 -19.22 -12.90 -8.76
C CYS A 160 -18.49 -13.46 -9.99
N GLY A 161 -18.10 -14.74 -9.98
CA GLY A 161 -17.50 -15.42 -11.12
C GLY A 161 -15.97 -15.27 -11.23
N GLU A 162 -15.41 -15.98 -12.20
CA GLU A 162 -13.96 -16.09 -12.41
C GLU A 162 -13.29 -14.75 -12.74
N GLN A 163 -13.98 -13.85 -13.46
CA GLN A 163 -13.45 -12.52 -13.77
C GLN A 163 -13.24 -11.66 -12.51
N ALA A 164 -14.18 -11.74 -11.55
CA ALA A 164 -14.05 -11.05 -10.27
C ALA A 164 -12.93 -11.63 -9.41
N LEU A 165 -12.77 -12.96 -9.42
CA LEU A 165 -11.64 -13.64 -8.78
C LEU A 165 -10.30 -13.19 -9.37
N SER A 166 -10.20 -13.18 -10.71
CA SER A 166 -8.99 -12.75 -11.44
C SER A 166 -8.62 -11.31 -11.08
N LEU A 167 -9.61 -10.40 -11.10
CA LEU A 167 -9.44 -9.02 -10.66
C LEU A 167 -8.91 -8.95 -9.23
N LEU A 168 -9.57 -9.61 -8.26
CA LEU A 168 -9.15 -9.54 -6.86
C LEU A 168 -7.73 -10.05 -6.65
N LYS A 169 -7.36 -11.17 -7.28
CA LYS A 169 -5.99 -11.70 -7.21
C LYS A 169 -4.96 -10.72 -7.75
N GLU A 170 -5.26 -10.01 -8.83
CA GLU A 170 -4.38 -9.01 -9.41
C GLU A 170 -4.26 -7.77 -8.51
N VAL A 171 -5.38 -7.23 -8.03
CA VAL A 171 -5.41 -6.04 -7.18
C VAL A 171 -4.77 -6.29 -5.81
N LEU A 172 -5.03 -7.45 -5.20
CA LEU A 172 -4.49 -7.85 -3.89
C LEU A 172 -3.11 -8.52 -3.99
N SER A 173 -2.55 -8.67 -5.20
CA SER A 173 -1.24 -9.29 -5.39
C SER A 173 -0.11 -8.61 -4.58
N PRO A 174 0.02 -7.27 -4.57
CA PRO A 174 1.07 -6.61 -3.79
C PRO A 174 0.99 -6.96 -2.30
N VAL A 175 -0.23 -6.96 -1.75
CA VAL A 175 -0.47 -7.24 -0.33
C VAL A 175 -0.19 -8.70 0.01
N THR A 176 -0.72 -9.64 -0.79
CA THR A 176 -0.51 -11.08 -0.54
C THR A 176 0.95 -11.49 -0.68
N LYS A 177 1.71 -10.87 -1.61
CA LYS A 177 3.16 -11.04 -1.70
C LYS A 177 3.87 -10.52 -0.45
N LEU A 178 3.56 -9.29 -0.02
CA LEU A 178 4.15 -8.70 1.18
C LEU A 178 3.89 -9.59 2.40
N LEU A 179 2.63 -9.98 2.63
CA LEU A 179 2.26 -10.88 3.72
C LEU A 179 3.03 -12.19 3.64
N LYS A 180 3.08 -12.85 2.48
CA LYS A 180 3.83 -14.11 2.32
C LYS A 180 5.29 -13.95 2.73
N THR A 181 5.93 -12.86 2.33
CA THR A 181 7.33 -12.57 2.67
C THR A 181 7.51 -12.30 4.17
N ILE A 182 6.68 -11.42 4.73
CA ILE A 182 6.67 -11.13 6.17
C ILE A 182 6.47 -12.41 6.98
N CYS A 183 5.48 -13.23 6.61
CA CYS A 183 5.13 -14.46 7.30
C CYS A 183 6.19 -15.55 7.17
N SER A 184 7.00 -15.54 6.12
CA SER A 184 8.13 -16.45 5.98
C SER A 184 9.36 -16.04 6.78
N ASP A 185 9.48 -14.76 7.14
CA ASP A 185 10.70 -14.16 7.70
C ASP A 185 10.47 -13.49 9.06
N PHE A 186 9.67 -14.14 9.91
CA PHE A 186 9.13 -13.60 11.16
C PHE A 186 10.16 -13.03 12.14
N GLN A 187 11.42 -13.49 12.10
CA GLN A 187 12.49 -12.99 12.97
C GLN A 187 12.90 -11.54 12.66
N PHE A 188 12.60 -11.03 11.47
CA PHE A 188 13.14 -9.75 10.98
C PHE A 188 12.29 -8.51 11.34
N LEU A 189 10.97 -8.65 11.39
CA LEU A 189 10.05 -7.52 11.61
C LEU A 189 9.90 -7.09 13.06
N TYR A 190 9.92 -8.05 13.98
CA TYR A 190 9.68 -7.81 15.41
C TYR A 190 10.77 -6.91 16.03
N LEU A 191 11.98 -6.92 15.46
CA LEU A 191 13.12 -6.16 15.99
C LEU A 191 13.35 -4.79 15.32
N ASN A 192 12.81 -4.53 14.12
CA ASN A 192 13.26 -3.39 13.30
C ASN A 192 12.18 -2.44 12.76
N MET A 193 10.89 -2.81 12.73
CA MET A 193 9.88 -2.03 11.99
C MET A 193 8.71 -1.48 12.82
N LEU A 194 8.35 -2.12 13.93
CA LEU A 194 7.07 -1.84 14.62
C LEU A 194 6.79 -0.37 15.03
N PRO A 195 7.77 0.46 15.45
CA PRO A 195 7.46 1.83 15.87
C PRO A 195 7.03 2.78 14.74
N GLN A 196 7.23 2.43 13.46
CA GLN A 196 7.08 3.38 12.33
C GLN A 196 5.88 3.12 11.41
N PHE A 197 5.16 1.99 11.58
CA PHE A 197 4.21 1.49 10.57
C PHE A 197 2.73 1.44 10.99
N GLN A 198 2.38 1.85 12.22
CA GLN A 198 1.00 1.77 12.74
C GLN A 198 -0.06 2.55 11.89
N SER A 199 0.34 3.46 11.01
CA SER A 199 -0.60 4.36 10.31
C SER A 199 -0.84 4.05 8.82
N MET A 200 -0.19 3.03 8.24
CA MET A 200 0.11 3.07 6.79
C MET A 200 -0.73 2.17 5.86
N PHE A 201 -1.61 1.30 6.38
CA PHE A 201 -2.26 0.27 5.55
C PHE A 201 -3.54 0.69 4.81
N PHE A 202 -4.00 1.93 4.93
CA PHE A 202 -5.30 2.37 4.41
C PHE A 202 -5.18 3.35 3.24
N VAL A 203 -4.85 2.89 2.03
CA VAL A 203 -4.92 3.78 0.86
C VAL A 203 -6.14 3.51 -0.03
N LEU A 204 -6.73 2.31 -0.09
CA LEU A 204 -7.73 2.01 -1.13
C LEU A 204 -8.84 0.98 -0.82
N TYR A 205 -9.12 0.67 0.45
CA TYR A 205 -10.18 -0.29 0.83
C TYR A 205 -11.26 0.30 1.75
#